data_AF-A0A3M1D8R3-F1
#
_entry.id   AF-A0A3M1D8R3-F1
#
_cell.length_a   1.000
_cell.length_b   1.000
_cell.length_c   1.000
_cell.angle_alpha   90.00
_cell.angle_beta   90.00
_cell.angle_gamma   90.00
#
_symmetry.space_group_name_H-M   'P 1'
#
loop_
_entity.id
_entity.type
_entity.pdbx_description
1 polymer ?
#
loop_
_entity_poly.entity_id
_entity_poly.type
_entity_poly.pdbx_seq_one_letter_code
_entity_poly.pdbx_strand_id
1 'polypeptide(L)'
;VRSFLAEHLGFGDFVFRMPDGKEVARARDLREFVDCLASVPAESLRYHAGHNHISNWLLARSEFDLAARLRPQKVSDFPSIEKVREYLIDELTKLRRSELRGLVTDFSLTHFDPESRFQKIGDGMLGGKGRGLAFLNHFLPEVAPDGRLAGVPVRIPQTFVLATGFFEKFLAKNRLRRPPQEEQDDEKITKRFLDAKLPAELKKSLKVIIEHMNGPLAVRSSSLLEDDMLHPFAGVYETRMLANDAKDPDYRLTELCQAIKLVYASTFFRNARAYHEQTSKNTEEERMAVVIQGLVGQRFGSRFYPHISGVAQSYNFYPVPPMKAEQGVVALALGLGRLVVDGGQCLRFCPRYPSAIPQLATPAQALKSSQNIFYALDMKRHRKRTSCPQDRVRSYPLEAAAEDGTLQLVASRYDASEEAIKDGPAAQGPPVVTFNNILKYGTIPLAAALDELLKITAKAMGTAVEIEFALDMKRHRKRTSCPQDRVRS
;
A
#
# COMPACT_ATOMS: atom_id res chain seq x y z
N VAL A 1 41.71 18.69 -20.34
CA VAL A 1 40.59 18.04 -21.07
C VAL A 1 39.69 17.23 -20.14
N ARG A 2 40.20 16.22 -19.41
CA ARG A 2 39.40 15.45 -18.43
C ARG A 2 38.75 16.31 -17.33
N SER A 3 39.50 17.27 -16.77
CA SER A 3 38.99 18.25 -15.80
C SER A 3 37.92 19.15 -16.40
N PHE A 4 38.16 19.70 -17.60
CA PHE A 4 37.20 20.54 -18.32
C PHE A 4 35.88 19.81 -18.64
N LEU A 5 35.95 18.54 -19.09
CA LEU A 5 34.77 17.70 -19.34
C LEU A 5 33.98 17.42 -18.05
N ALA A 6 34.64 17.22 -16.93
CA ALA A 6 33.97 17.03 -15.65
C ALA A 6 33.37 18.33 -15.09
N GLU A 7 34.11 19.44 -15.18
CA GLU A 7 33.74 20.73 -14.58
C GLU A 7 32.67 21.48 -15.38
N HIS A 8 32.69 21.40 -16.72
CA HIS A 8 31.83 22.23 -17.58
C HIS A 8 30.75 21.42 -18.30
N LEU A 9 31.00 20.14 -18.58
CA LEU A 9 30.07 19.28 -19.32
C LEU A 9 29.34 18.27 -18.41
N GLY A 10 29.60 18.26 -17.11
CA GLY A 10 28.84 17.49 -16.12
C GLY A 10 29.18 15.99 -16.04
N PHE A 11 30.27 15.55 -16.66
CA PHE A 11 30.69 14.14 -16.64
C PHE A 11 31.36 13.74 -15.30
N GLY A 12 31.00 12.57 -14.76
CA GLY A 12 31.51 12.07 -13.48
C GLY A 12 30.67 12.49 -12.27
N ASP A 13 31.24 12.39 -11.07
CA ASP A 13 30.56 12.76 -9.81
C ASP A 13 30.19 14.25 -9.81
N PHE A 14 29.05 14.59 -9.22
CA PHE A 14 28.77 15.99 -8.91
C PHE A 14 29.59 16.41 -7.70
N VAL A 15 30.39 17.46 -7.86
CA VAL A 15 31.16 18.03 -6.77
C VAL A 15 30.51 19.34 -6.36
N PHE A 16 29.91 19.37 -5.16
CA PHE A 16 29.42 20.60 -4.56
C PHE A 16 30.62 21.41 -4.07
N ARG A 17 30.73 22.63 -4.57
CA ARG A 17 31.79 23.60 -4.29
C ARG A 17 31.21 24.90 -3.77
N MET A 18 31.97 25.58 -2.93
CA MET A 18 31.75 26.98 -2.61
C MET A 18 32.23 27.86 -3.78
N PRO A 19 31.84 29.14 -3.84
CA PRO A 19 32.32 30.06 -4.89
C PRO A 19 33.85 30.19 -4.97
N ASP A 20 34.57 29.95 -3.88
CA ASP A 20 36.03 29.92 -3.81
C ASP A 20 36.67 28.61 -4.35
N GLY A 21 35.85 27.67 -4.81
CA GLY A 21 36.26 26.37 -5.36
C GLY A 21 36.40 25.24 -4.34
N LYS A 22 36.26 25.52 -3.04
CA LYS A 22 36.37 24.51 -1.98
C LYS A 22 35.26 23.47 -2.08
N GLU A 23 35.64 22.19 -2.16
CA GLU A 23 34.71 21.05 -2.15
C GLU A 23 34.06 20.90 -0.77
N VAL A 24 32.72 20.82 -0.74
CA VAL A 24 31.92 20.67 0.49
C VAL A 24 31.13 19.37 0.51
N ALA A 25 30.81 18.79 -0.64
CA ALA A 25 30.19 17.48 -0.76
C ALA A 25 30.43 16.90 -2.15
N ARG A 26 30.21 15.59 -2.30
CA ARG A 26 30.33 14.87 -3.56
C ARG A 26 29.23 13.84 -3.68
N ALA A 27 28.64 13.75 -4.86
CA ALA A 27 27.57 12.82 -5.17
C ALA A 27 27.89 12.04 -6.45
N ARG A 28 27.92 10.72 -6.34
CA ARG A 28 28.23 9.81 -7.47
C ARG A 28 26.99 9.55 -8.34
N ASP A 29 25.84 9.46 -7.70
CA ASP A 29 24.54 9.18 -8.30
C ASP A 29 23.45 10.16 -7.85
N LEU A 30 22.24 10.02 -8.42
CA LEU A 30 21.09 10.88 -8.09
C LEU A 30 20.67 10.78 -6.63
N ARG A 31 20.89 9.63 -5.97
CA ARG A 31 20.55 9.44 -4.56
C ARG A 31 21.46 10.28 -3.68
N GLU A 32 22.77 10.09 -3.83
CA GLU A 32 23.77 10.87 -3.08
C GLU A 32 23.63 12.36 -3.37
N PHE A 33 23.21 12.73 -4.58
CA PHE A 33 22.98 14.12 -4.95
C PHE A 33 21.83 14.74 -4.15
N VAL A 34 20.71 14.02 -4.00
CA VAL A 34 19.59 14.45 -3.15
C VAL A 34 20.01 14.53 -1.67
N ASP A 35 20.77 13.54 -1.18
CA ASP A 35 21.27 13.52 0.20
C ASP A 35 22.22 14.71 0.47
N CYS A 36 23.10 15.03 -0.49
CA CYS A 36 23.96 16.21 -0.42
C CYS A 36 23.13 17.51 -0.45
N LEU A 37 22.15 17.64 -1.34
CA LEU A 37 21.31 18.85 -1.44
C LEU A 37 20.65 19.23 -0.10
N ALA A 38 20.29 18.22 0.70
CA ALA A 38 19.67 18.42 2.02
C ALA A 38 20.62 19.07 3.05
N SER A 39 21.94 18.90 2.89
CA SER A 39 22.94 19.32 3.89
C SER A 39 23.93 20.38 3.41
N VAL A 40 24.10 20.56 2.10
CA VAL A 40 25.07 21.53 1.55
C VAL A 40 24.71 22.98 1.89
N PRO A 41 25.73 23.84 2.11
CA PRO A 41 25.51 25.25 2.39
C PRO A 41 24.70 25.96 1.30
N ALA A 42 23.86 26.91 1.72
CA ALA A 42 23.04 27.73 0.83
C ALA A 42 23.86 28.46 -0.25
N GLU A 43 25.06 28.90 0.11
CA GLU A 43 25.98 29.58 -0.80
C GLU A 43 26.49 28.65 -1.92
N SER A 44 26.87 27.42 -1.58
CA SER A 44 27.25 26.40 -2.58
C SER A 44 26.09 26.11 -3.53
N LEU A 45 24.88 25.92 -3.00
CA LEU A 45 23.71 25.68 -3.85
C LEU A 45 23.43 26.85 -4.79
N ARG A 46 23.52 28.10 -4.29
CA ARG A 46 23.35 29.30 -5.11
C ARG A 46 24.38 29.36 -6.24
N TYR A 47 25.63 29.03 -5.93
CA TYR A 47 26.69 28.96 -6.94
C TYR A 47 26.36 27.95 -8.04
N HIS A 48 26.02 26.71 -7.70
CA HIS A 48 25.73 25.67 -8.70
C HIS A 48 24.43 25.91 -9.48
N ALA A 49 23.38 26.38 -8.82
CA ALA A 49 22.11 26.69 -9.48
C ALA A 49 22.24 27.89 -10.42
N GLY A 50 23.02 28.92 -10.03
CA GLY A 50 23.23 30.11 -10.86
C GLY A 50 24.04 29.87 -12.14
N HIS A 51 24.85 28.80 -12.19
CA HIS A 51 25.71 28.47 -13.32
C HIS A 51 25.24 27.25 -14.13
N ASN A 52 24.00 26.79 -13.92
CA ASN A 52 23.43 25.64 -14.62
C ASN A 52 24.19 24.30 -14.43
N HIS A 53 25.09 24.21 -13.44
CA HIS A 53 25.89 23.01 -13.18
C HIS A 53 25.01 21.77 -12.97
N ILE A 54 23.89 21.94 -12.25
CA ILE A 54 22.94 20.87 -11.96
C ILE A 54 22.29 20.35 -13.24
N SER A 55 21.78 21.24 -14.10
CA SER A 55 21.18 20.84 -15.37
C SER A 55 22.19 20.17 -16.32
N ASN A 56 23.44 20.63 -16.35
CA ASN A 56 24.49 20.02 -17.16
C ASN A 56 24.85 18.61 -16.67
N TRP A 57 24.91 18.41 -15.35
CA TRP A 57 25.19 17.10 -14.76
C TRP A 57 24.08 16.07 -15.01
N LEU A 58 22.82 16.54 -15.04
CA LEU A 58 21.67 15.73 -15.43
C LEU A 58 21.70 15.37 -16.93
N LEU A 59 22.04 16.31 -17.81
CA LEU A 59 22.23 16.04 -19.24
C LEU A 59 23.28 14.95 -19.49
N ALA A 60 24.40 14.99 -18.76
CA ALA A 60 25.46 13.99 -18.88
C ALA A 60 25.01 12.56 -18.49
N ARG A 61 23.87 12.43 -17.80
CA ARG A 61 23.26 11.16 -17.37
C ARG A 61 22.03 10.77 -18.20
N SER A 62 21.77 11.48 -19.30
CA SER A 62 20.58 11.29 -20.14
C SER A 62 19.25 11.70 -19.49
N GLU A 63 19.29 12.51 -18.43
CA GLU A 63 18.10 13.08 -17.78
C GLU A 63 17.61 14.33 -18.51
N PHE A 64 17.33 14.18 -19.82
CA PHE A 64 17.08 15.28 -20.74
C PHE A 64 15.86 16.12 -20.35
N ASP A 65 14.76 15.48 -19.99
CA ASP A 65 13.50 16.18 -19.67
C ASP A 65 13.63 17.04 -18.42
N LEU A 66 14.22 16.49 -17.35
CA LEU A 66 14.44 17.24 -16.12
C LEU A 66 15.44 18.37 -16.35
N ALA A 67 16.55 18.10 -17.05
CA ALA A 67 17.53 19.13 -17.35
C ALA A 67 16.96 20.27 -18.19
N ALA A 68 16.16 19.97 -19.21
CA ALA A 68 15.51 20.97 -20.06
C ALA A 68 14.53 21.84 -19.28
N ARG A 69 13.82 21.28 -18.28
CA ARG A 69 12.92 22.04 -17.39
C ARG A 69 13.66 22.91 -16.37
N LEU A 70 14.80 22.44 -15.85
CA LEU A 70 15.59 23.17 -14.84
C LEU A 70 16.42 24.31 -15.45
N ARG A 71 16.99 24.10 -16.64
CA ARG A 71 17.90 25.05 -17.31
C ARG A 71 17.37 26.49 -17.50
N PRO A 72 16.09 26.75 -17.85
CA PRO A 72 15.60 28.12 -18.01
C PRO A 72 15.31 28.82 -16.68
N GLN A 73 15.23 28.09 -15.56
CA GLN A 73 14.87 28.64 -14.26
C GLN A 73 16.08 29.31 -13.60
N LYS A 74 15.90 30.55 -13.14
CA LYS A 74 16.93 31.30 -12.45
C LYS A 74 16.69 31.26 -10.94
N VAL A 75 17.76 31.39 -10.17
CA VAL A 75 17.67 31.52 -8.69
C VAL A 75 16.79 32.71 -8.29
N SER A 76 16.74 33.77 -9.11
CA SER A 76 15.87 34.95 -8.92
C SER A 76 14.38 34.66 -9.04
N ASP A 77 13.99 33.55 -9.66
CA ASP A 77 12.58 33.19 -9.86
C ASP A 77 11.98 32.59 -8.57
N PHE A 78 12.81 32.33 -7.56
CA PHE A 78 12.43 31.75 -6.28
C PHE A 78 12.56 32.79 -5.14
N PRO A 79 11.68 32.74 -4.12
CA PRO A 79 11.74 33.66 -2.98
C PRO A 79 13.02 33.55 -2.14
N SER A 80 13.66 32.38 -2.15
CA SER A 80 14.90 32.11 -1.43
C SER A 80 15.63 30.91 -2.04
N ILE A 81 16.92 30.76 -1.69
CA ILE A 81 17.71 29.60 -2.14
C ILE A 81 17.23 28.30 -1.48
N GLU A 82 16.64 28.38 -0.30
CA GLU A 82 15.96 27.26 0.37
C GLU A 82 14.76 26.78 -0.44
N LYS A 83 14.03 27.67 -1.12
CA LYS A 83 12.96 27.26 -2.04
C LYS A 83 13.48 26.59 -3.31
N VAL A 84 14.65 27.00 -3.81
CA VAL A 84 15.35 26.27 -4.87
C VAL A 84 15.75 24.87 -4.37
N ARG A 85 16.27 24.75 -3.15
CA ARG A 85 16.62 23.47 -2.52
C ARG A 85 15.41 22.53 -2.43
N GLU A 86 14.32 23.01 -1.85
CA GLU A 86 13.07 22.24 -1.73
C GLU A 86 12.56 21.79 -3.10
N TYR A 87 12.56 22.69 -4.10
CA TYR A 87 12.12 22.39 -5.45
C TYR A 87 13.00 21.33 -6.15
N LEU A 88 14.32 21.47 -6.08
CA LEU A 88 15.26 20.50 -6.66
C LEU A 88 15.13 19.13 -6.00
N ILE A 89 15.05 19.08 -4.67
CA ILE A 89 14.84 17.83 -3.93
C ILE A 89 13.52 17.19 -4.37
N ASP A 90 12.44 17.94 -4.50
CA ASP A 90 11.14 17.42 -4.94
C ASP A 90 11.19 16.86 -6.36
N GLU A 91 11.75 17.59 -7.33
CA GLU A 91 11.86 17.11 -8.73
C GLU A 91 12.78 15.90 -8.88
N LEU A 92 13.93 15.88 -8.20
CA LEU A 92 14.85 14.74 -8.24
C LEU A 92 14.28 13.53 -7.52
N THR A 93 13.53 13.74 -6.44
CA THR A 93 12.81 12.65 -5.75
C THR A 93 11.71 12.08 -6.64
N LYS A 94 10.99 12.92 -7.41
CA LYS A 94 10.01 12.45 -8.41
C LYS A 94 10.68 11.63 -9.51
N LEU A 95 11.83 12.10 -10.02
CA LEU A 95 12.59 11.38 -11.03
C LEU A 95 13.00 10.00 -10.51
N ARG A 96 13.64 9.93 -9.34
CA ARG A 96 14.04 8.66 -8.72
C ARG A 96 12.88 7.71 -8.48
N ARG A 97 11.72 8.24 -8.03
CA ARG A 97 10.49 7.44 -7.90
C ARG A 97 10.02 6.85 -9.22
N SER A 98 10.24 7.55 -10.33
CA SER A 98 9.92 7.09 -11.67
C SER A 98 10.89 6.01 -12.15
N GLU A 99 12.20 6.18 -11.91
CA GLU A 99 13.23 5.18 -12.26
C GLU A 99 13.07 3.87 -11.46
N LEU A 100 12.75 3.97 -10.17
CA LEU A 100 12.53 2.81 -9.31
C LEU A 100 11.17 2.13 -9.57
N ARG A 101 10.32 2.74 -10.38
CA ARG A 101 9.00 2.23 -10.68
C ARG A 101 9.15 0.97 -11.53
N GLY A 102 8.62 -0.16 -11.05
CA GLY A 102 8.76 -1.43 -11.75
C GLY A 102 9.95 -2.29 -11.36
N LEU A 103 10.87 -1.77 -10.53
CA LEU A 103 12.02 -2.53 -10.07
C LEU A 103 11.71 -3.30 -8.78
N VAL A 104 12.12 -4.57 -8.75
CA VAL A 104 12.21 -5.37 -7.52
C VAL A 104 13.64 -5.24 -7.02
N THR A 105 13.84 -4.40 -6.01
CA THR A 105 15.18 -4.14 -5.46
C THR A 105 15.44 -5.02 -4.23
N ASP A 106 16.64 -5.56 -4.11
CA ASP A 106 17.07 -6.22 -2.87
C ASP A 106 17.32 -5.19 -1.77
N PHE A 107 16.76 -5.45 -0.59
CA PHE A 107 16.99 -4.64 0.60
C PHE A 107 18.43 -4.83 1.06
N SER A 108 19.11 -3.70 1.25
CA SER A 108 20.46 -3.66 1.78
C SER A 108 20.52 -2.71 2.97
N LEU A 109 21.12 -3.14 4.08
CA LEU A 109 21.35 -2.27 5.24
C LEU A 109 22.22 -1.05 4.90
N THR A 110 23.12 -1.20 3.93
CA THR A 110 24.04 -0.14 3.50
C THR A 110 23.47 0.71 2.37
N HIS A 111 22.60 0.15 1.54
CA HIS A 111 22.02 0.83 0.38
C HIS A 111 20.49 0.99 0.44
N PHE A 112 19.89 0.98 1.64
CA PHE A 112 18.45 1.12 1.79
C PHE A 112 17.90 2.33 1.03
N ASP A 113 16.94 2.12 0.13
CA ASP A 113 16.29 3.19 -0.63
C ASP A 113 14.84 3.37 -0.16
N PRO A 114 14.50 4.47 0.54
CA PRO A 114 13.14 4.71 1.00
C PRO A 114 12.16 4.95 -0.15
N GLU A 115 12.65 5.28 -1.34
CA GLU A 115 11.82 5.56 -2.51
C GLU A 115 11.42 4.29 -3.27
N SER A 116 12.10 3.17 -3.04
CA SER A 116 11.70 1.88 -3.60
C SER A 116 10.40 1.39 -2.97
N ARG A 117 9.43 1.09 -3.83
CA ARG A 117 8.09 0.64 -3.45
C ARG A 117 8.02 -0.84 -3.10
N PHE A 118 8.92 -1.65 -3.65
CA PHE A 118 8.96 -3.09 -3.42
C PHE A 118 10.39 -3.55 -3.15
N GLN A 119 10.62 -4.05 -1.94
CA GLN A 119 11.95 -4.50 -1.50
C GLN A 119 11.91 -5.94 -0.98
N LYS A 120 12.80 -6.79 -1.51
CA LYS A 120 13.00 -8.16 -1.02
C LYS A 120 14.06 -8.17 0.08
N ILE A 121 13.83 -8.88 1.17
CA ILE A 121 14.77 -8.98 2.30
C ILE A 121 15.18 -10.43 2.52
N GLY A 122 16.48 -10.68 2.41
CA GLY A 122 17.10 -11.99 2.60
C GLY A 122 16.92 -12.94 1.41
N ASP A 123 17.45 -14.14 1.58
CA ASP A 123 17.51 -15.14 0.52
C ASP A 123 16.25 -16.02 0.45
N GLY A 124 16.04 -16.64 -0.71
CA GLY A 124 14.92 -17.52 -0.97
C GLY A 124 13.80 -16.87 -1.77
N MET A 125 12.60 -17.42 -1.65
CA MET A 125 11.44 -17.09 -2.47
C MET A 125 10.54 -16.03 -1.79
N LEU A 126 9.68 -15.37 -2.58
CA LEU A 126 8.78 -14.31 -2.10
C LEU A 126 7.41 -14.83 -1.61
N GLY A 127 7.10 -16.11 -1.83
CA GLY A 127 5.74 -16.65 -1.66
C GLY A 127 4.76 -16.12 -2.71
N GLY A 128 3.52 -16.62 -2.72
CA GLY A 128 2.47 -16.29 -3.69
C GLY A 128 2.11 -14.81 -3.71
N LYS A 129 1.69 -14.24 -2.57
CA LYS A 129 1.38 -12.80 -2.46
C LYS A 129 2.55 -11.90 -2.80
N GLY A 130 3.75 -12.25 -2.32
CA GLY A 130 4.97 -11.50 -2.62
C GLY A 130 5.30 -11.50 -4.11
N ARG A 131 5.14 -12.64 -4.81
CA ARG A 131 5.29 -12.74 -6.27
C ARG A 131 4.23 -11.93 -7.01
N GLY A 132 2.96 -12.04 -6.63
CA GLY A 132 1.87 -11.27 -7.25
C GLY A 132 2.06 -9.76 -7.12
N LEU A 133 2.49 -9.28 -5.94
CA LEU A 133 2.82 -7.87 -5.72
C LEU A 133 4.07 -7.43 -6.50
N ALA A 134 5.10 -8.28 -6.60
CA ALA A 134 6.28 -8.00 -7.41
C ALA A 134 5.92 -7.88 -8.90
N PHE A 135 5.05 -8.78 -9.40
CA PHE A 135 4.53 -8.74 -10.77
C PHE A 135 3.76 -7.46 -11.03
N LEU A 136 2.80 -7.10 -10.17
CA LEU A 136 2.07 -5.85 -10.30
C LEU A 136 3.00 -4.64 -10.23
N ASN A 137 4.03 -4.67 -9.39
CA ASN A 137 4.99 -3.57 -9.29
C ASN A 137 5.72 -3.38 -10.62
N HIS A 138 6.20 -4.47 -11.21
CA HIS A 138 6.87 -4.49 -12.51
C HIS A 138 5.97 -4.02 -13.66
N PHE A 139 4.72 -4.46 -13.67
CA PHE A 139 3.83 -4.30 -14.81
C PHE A 139 3.01 -2.99 -14.80
N LEU A 140 2.65 -2.48 -13.61
CA LEU A 140 1.86 -1.25 -13.49
C LEU A 140 2.45 -0.01 -14.20
N PRO A 141 3.78 0.21 -14.28
CA PRO A 141 4.37 1.28 -15.09
C PRO A 141 4.06 1.18 -16.58
N GLU A 142 3.99 -0.02 -17.15
CA GLU A 142 3.72 -0.21 -18.58
C GLU A 142 2.25 0.12 -18.90
N VAL A 143 1.36 -0.26 -17.99
CA VAL A 143 -0.09 -0.14 -18.15
C VAL A 143 -0.61 1.25 -17.77
N ALA A 144 0.06 1.90 -16.82
CA ALA A 144 -0.28 3.22 -16.33
C ALA A 144 0.99 4.10 -16.31
N PRO A 145 1.55 4.50 -17.47
CA PRO A 145 2.80 5.27 -17.53
C PRO A 145 2.74 6.53 -16.67
N ASP A 146 1.62 7.25 -16.71
CA ASP A 146 1.40 8.47 -15.90
C ASP A 146 0.96 8.18 -14.44
N GLY A 147 0.93 6.91 -14.05
CA GLY A 147 0.49 6.47 -12.72
C GLY A 147 -1.02 6.49 -12.52
N ARG A 148 -1.79 6.46 -13.62
CA ARG A 148 -3.25 6.53 -13.60
C ARG A 148 -3.89 5.46 -14.48
N LEU A 149 -5.04 4.94 -14.05
CA LEU A 149 -5.94 4.07 -14.83
C LEU A 149 -7.31 4.74 -14.93
N ALA A 150 -7.84 4.89 -16.14
CA ALA A 150 -9.04 5.70 -16.40
C ALA A 150 -9.03 7.08 -15.69
N GLY A 151 -7.86 7.71 -15.56
CA GLY A 151 -7.72 8.98 -14.84
C GLY A 151 -7.71 8.87 -13.30
N VAL A 152 -7.80 7.69 -12.70
CA VAL A 152 -7.64 7.45 -11.25
C VAL A 152 -6.17 7.18 -10.93
N PRO A 153 -5.54 7.88 -9.97
CA PRO A 153 -4.19 7.54 -9.53
C PRO A 153 -4.12 6.12 -8.94
N VAL A 154 -3.20 5.30 -9.43
CA VAL A 154 -2.99 3.93 -8.97
C VAL A 154 -1.56 3.76 -8.50
N ARG A 155 -1.39 3.09 -7.35
CA ARG A 155 -0.08 2.81 -6.79
C ARG A 155 -0.13 1.57 -5.92
N ILE A 156 1.01 0.89 -5.84
CA ILE A 156 1.23 -0.17 -4.85
C ILE A 156 1.74 0.48 -3.56
N PRO A 157 1.16 0.16 -2.39
CA PRO A 157 1.69 0.63 -1.12
C PRO A 157 3.13 0.17 -0.92
N GLN A 158 3.92 0.91 -0.14
CA GLN A 158 5.29 0.50 0.15
C GLN A 158 5.30 -0.88 0.81
N THR A 159 6.06 -1.79 0.22
CA THR A 159 6.03 -3.23 0.51
C THR A 159 7.44 -3.76 0.71
N PHE A 160 7.63 -4.47 1.81
CA PHE A 160 8.82 -5.24 2.13
C PHE A 160 8.45 -6.71 2.21
N VAL A 161 9.20 -7.59 1.54
CA VAL A 161 8.95 -9.03 1.59
C VAL A 161 10.13 -9.72 2.25
N LEU A 162 9.89 -10.31 3.42
CA LEU A 162 10.83 -11.21 4.06
C LEU A 162 10.81 -12.54 3.30
N ALA A 163 11.90 -12.88 2.64
CA ALA A 163 11.99 -14.10 1.87
C ALA A 163 11.99 -15.34 2.77
N THR A 164 11.61 -16.48 2.18
CA THR A 164 11.45 -17.77 2.89
C THR A 164 12.70 -18.23 3.64
N GLY A 165 13.90 -17.77 3.29
CA GLY A 165 15.13 -18.14 4.00
C GLY A 165 15.13 -17.71 5.47
N PHE A 166 14.46 -16.61 5.82
CA PHE A 166 14.33 -16.20 7.21
C PHE A 166 13.44 -17.11 8.04
N PHE A 167 12.39 -17.67 7.42
CA PHE A 167 11.52 -18.65 8.06
C PHE A 167 12.31 -19.91 8.43
N GLU A 168 13.08 -20.45 7.48
CA GLU A 168 13.92 -21.63 7.72
C GLU A 168 14.96 -21.39 8.83
N LYS A 169 15.67 -20.26 8.75
CA LYS A 169 16.64 -19.86 9.78
C LYS A 169 15.98 -19.72 11.16
N PHE A 170 14.75 -19.17 11.21
CA PHE A 170 14.00 -19.01 12.45
C PHE A 170 13.58 -20.35 13.04
N LEU A 171 13.02 -21.26 12.23
CA LEU A 171 12.60 -22.58 12.70
C LEU A 171 13.78 -23.42 13.19
N ALA A 172 14.89 -23.43 12.44
CA ALA A 172 16.09 -24.19 12.78
C ALA A 172 16.72 -23.69 14.09
N LYS A 173 16.90 -22.37 14.22
CA LYS A 173 17.49 -21.74 15.41
C LYS A 173 16.71 -22.03 16.69
N ASN A 174 15.39 -22.14 16.59
CA ASN A 174 14.51 -22.29 17.74
C ASN A 174 13.93 -23.71 17.90
N ARG A 175 14.37 -24.66 17.07
CA ARG A 175 13.89 -26.06 17.06
C ARG A 175 12.35 -26.16 17.01
N LEU A 176 11.74 -25.45 16.05
CA LEU A 176 10.28 -25.30 15.97
C LEU A 176 9.58 -26.19 14.92
N ARG A 177 10.32 -26.93 14.08
CA ARG A 177 9.74 -27.72 12.98
C ARG A 177 8.75 -28.80 13.42
N ARG A 178 8.96 -29.41 14.59
CA ARG A 178 8.06 -30.43 15.15
C ARG A 178 7.64 -30.02 16.55
N PRO A 179 6.48 -29.38 16.74
CA PRO A 179 5.91 -29.22 18.06
C PRO A 179 5.58 -30.61 18.65
N PRO A 180 5.84 -30.87 19.94
CA PRO A 180 5.41 -32.07 20.64
C PRO A 180 3.91 -32.32 20.42
N GLN A 181 3.53 -33.59 20.36
CA GLN A 181 2.14 -34.00 20.13
C GLN A 181 1.17 -33.44 21.20
N GLU A 182 1.67 -33.18 22.41
CA GLU A 182 0.96 -32.58 23.55
C GLU A 182 0.82 -31.03 23.48
N GLU A 183 1.46 -30.40 22.49
CA GLU A 183 1.49 -28.95 22.25
C GLU A 183 0.75 -28.53 20.97
N GLN A 184 -0.14 -29.38 20.42
CA GLN A 184 -0.91 -29.11 19.21
C GLN A 184 -2.09 -28.13 19.40
N ASP A 185 -2.05 -27.33 20.46
CA ASP A 185 -3.03 -26.29 20.74
C ASP A 185 -2.51 -24.94 20.26
N ASP A 186 -3.34 -24.19 19.53
CA ASP A 186 -2.93 -22.96 18.85
C ASP A 186 -2.41 -21.90 19.83
N GLU A 187 -2.94 -21.87 21.06
CA GLU A 187 -2.45 -20.99 22.13
C GLU A 187 -1.04 -21.36 22.60
N LYS A 188 -0.75 -22.66 22.76
CA LYS A 188 0.59 -23.15 23.15
C LYS A 188 1.60 -22.90 22.04
N ILE A 189 1.23 -23.15 20.78
CA ILE A 189 2.04 -22.84 19.60
C ILE A 189 2.36 -21.35 19.57
N THR A 190 1.33 -20.51 19.72
CA THR A 190 1.48 -19.05 19.76
C THR A 190 2.49 -18.62 20.82
N LYS A 191 2.36 -19.10 22.06
CA LYS A 191 3.29 -18.78 23.15
C LYS A 191 4.72 -19.17 22.80
N ARG A 192 4.93 -20.40 22.32
CA ARG A 192 6.24 -20.91 21.94
C ARG A 192 6.90 -20.08 20.83
N PHE A 193 6.15 -19.69 19.81
CA PHE A 193 6.66 -18.85 18.73
C PHE A 193 6.95 -17.42 19.19
N LEU A 194 6.15 -16.86 20.11
CA LEU A 194 6.41 -15.54 20.70
C LEU A 194 7.69 -15.53 21.55
N ASP A 195 7.97 -16.60 22.29
CA ASP A 195 9.17 -16.76 23.12
C ASP A 195 10.45 -17.03 22.30
N ALA A 196 10.31 -17.56 21.09
CA ALA A 196 11.42 -17.85 20.17
C ALA A 196 12.15 -16.58 19.70
N LYS A 197 13.44 -16.70 19.36
CA LYS A 197 14.29 -15.55 18.96
C LYS A 197 14.42 -15.45 17.44
N LEU A 198 14.06 -14.29 16.87
CA LEU A 198 14.33 -13.98 15.46
C LEU A 198 15.85 -13.91 15.19
N PRO A 199 16.31 -14.20 13.95
CA PRO A 199 17.69 -13.97 13.54
C PRO A 199 18.12 -12.51 13.77
N ALA A 200 19.38 -12.29 14.19
CA ALA A 200 19.87 -10.95 14.51
C ALA A 200 19.94 -10.04 13.28
N GLU A 201 20.33 -10.60 12.13
CA GLU A 201 20.29 -9.93 10.82
C GLU A 201 18.90 -9.43 10.45
N LEU A 202 17.86 -10.25 10.67
CA LEU A 202 16.47 -9.86 10.42
C LEU A 202 16.07 -8.71 11.34
N LYS A 203 16.37 -8.81 12.64
CA LYS A 203 16.03 -7.74 13.60
C LYS A 203 16.69 -6.40 13.24
N LYS A 204 17.93 -6.40 12.75
CA LYS A 204 18.60 -5.19 12.25
C LYS A 204 17.87 -4.59 11.05
N SER A 205 17.48 -5.43 10.10
CA SER A 205 16.73 -5.01 8.90
C SER A 205 15.36 -4.42 9.28
N LEU A 206 14.62 -5.09 10.17
CA LEU A 206 13.33 -4.61 10.66
C LEU A 206 13.43 -3.27 11.40
N LYS A 207 14.54 -3.01 12.10
CA LYS A 207 14.78 -1.73 12.77
C LYS A 207 14.86 -0.58 11.75
N VAL A 208 15.59 -0.78 10.65
CA VAL A 208 15.65 0.23 9.57
C VAL A 208 14.26 0.44 8.96
N ILE A 209 13.51 -0.64 8.68
CA ILE A 209 12.18 -0.54 8.07
C ILE A 209 11.21 0.25 8.97
N ILE A 210 11.18 -0.03 10.28
CA ILE A 210 10.22 0.60 11.19
C ILE A 210 10.53 2.09 11.45
N GLU A 211 11.79 2.48 11.33
CA GLU A 211 12.21 3.88 11.42
C GLU A 211 11.71 4.69 10.21
N HIS A 212 11.62 4.07 9.03
CA HIS A 212 11.14 4.72 7.81
C HIS A 212 9.63 4.63 7.60
N MET A 213 9.01 3.51 8.00
CA MET A 213 7.58 3.32 7.85
C MET A 213 6.81 3.96 9.00
N ASN A 214 6.02 4.98 8.66
CA ASN A 214 5.15 5.70 9.59
C ASN A 214 3.68 5.37 9.34
N GLY A 215 2.94 5.14 10.42
CA GLY A 215 1.51 4.85 10.36
C GLY A 215 1.20 3.36 10.10
N PRO A 216 -0.09 3.00 10.01
CA PRO A 216 -0.52 1.61 10.12
C PRO A 216 0.06 0.66 9.07
N LEU A 217 0.36 -0.57 9.50
CA LEU A 217 1.02 -1.61 8.70
C LEU A 217 0.20 -2.91 8.70
N ALA A 218 0.27 -3.65 7.60
CA ALA A 218 -0.19 -5.02 7.50
C ALA A 218 1.02 -5.96 7.39
N VAL A 219 1.01 -7.03 8.19
CA VAL A 219 1.99 -8.13 8.18
C VAL A 219 1.22 -9.37 7.72
N ARG A 220 1.46 -9.79 6.48
CA ARG A 220 0.69 -10.82 5.78
C ARG A 220 1.55 -12.05 5.53
N SER A 221 0.96 -13.22 5.72
CA SER A 221 1.49 -14.50 5.24
C SER A 221 1.58 -14.51 3.71
N SER A 222 2.69 -15.04 3.17
CA SER A 222 2.90 -15.27 1.74
C SER A 222 3.48 -16.67 1.59
N SER A 223 2.61 -17.67 1.53
CA SER A 223 2.98 -19.08 1.44
C SER A 223 3.46 -19.42 0.03
N LEU A 224 4.32 -20.44 -0.10
CA LEU A 224 4.68 -20.97 -1.42
C LEU A 224 3.52 -21.73 -2.09
N LEU A 225 2.64 -22.33 -1.30
CA LEU A 225 1.53 -23.15 -1.78
C LEU A 225 0.28 -22.33 -2.12
N GLU A 226 0.27 -21.04 -1.79
CA GLU A 226 -0.82 -20.10 -2.02
C GLU A 226 -1.20 -19.91 -3.50
N ASP A 227 -0.31 -20.28 -4.43
CA ASP A 227 -0.54 -20.20 -5.88
C ASP A 227 -1.17 -21.48 -6.46
N ASP A 228 -1.62 -22.43 -5.63
CA ASP A 228 -2.33 -23.61 -6.13
C ASP A 228 -3.75 -23.26 -6.57
N MET A 229 -3.96 -23.14 -7.88
CA MET A 229 -5.26 -22.83 -8.48
C MET A 229 -6.35 -23.88 -8.18
N LEU A 230 -5.97 -25.10 -7.78
CA LEU A 230 -6.92 -26.20 -7.53
C LEU A 230 -7.46 -26.20 -6.10
N HIS A 231 -6.80 -25.51 -5.17
CA HIS A 231 -7.17 -25.52 -3.75
C HIS A 231 -7.18 -24.09 -3.19
N PRO A 232 -8.38 -23.53 -2.88
CA PRO A 232 -8.47 -22.18 -2.37
C PRO A 232 -7.77 -22.05 -1.01
N PHE A 233 -6.65 -21.32 -0.99
CA PHE A 233 -5.83 -21.04 0.20
C PHE A 233 -6.33 -19.85 1.05
N ALA A 234 -7.42 -19.21 0.64
CA ALA A 234 -7.94 -18.01 1.28
C ALA A 234 -8.30 -18.27 2.75
N GLY A 235 -7.70 -17.50 3.66
CA GLY A 235 -8.01 -17.55 5.10
C GLY A 235 -7.30 -18.64 5.90
N VAL A 236 -6.38 -19.42 5.31
CA VAL A 236 -5.63 -20.47 6.03
C VAL A 236 -4.59 -19.90 6.99
N TYR A 237 -3.94 -18.79 6.60
CA TYR A 237 -2.85 -18.18 7.36
C TYR A 237 -3.18 -16.79 7.87
N GLU A 238 -2.55 -16.42 8.97
CA GLU A 238 -2.82 -15.17 9.69
C GLU A 238 -2.32 -13.93 8.94
N THR A 239 -3.10 -12.85 9.04
CA THR A 239 -2.69 -11.49 8.68
C THR A 239 -2.85 -10.60 9.90
N ARG A 240 -1.82 -9.81 10.23
CA ARG A 240 -1.82 -8.94 11.41
C ARG A 240 -1.70 -7.48 11.00
N MET A 241 -2.61 -6.64 11.49
CA MET A 241 -2.56 -5.20 11.28
C MET A 241 -2.07 -4.49 12.53
N LEU A 242 -1.08 -3.61 12.37
CA LEU A 242 -0.42 -2.86 13.42
C LEU A 242 -0.74 -1.37 13.26
N ALA A 243 -1.01 -0.67 14.36
CA ALA A 243 -1.23 0.78 14.33
C ALA A 243 0.06 1.54 13.99
N ASN A 244 1.22 1.05 14.47
CA ASN A 244 2.55 1.61 14.20
C ASN A 244 2.61 3.15 14.43
N ASP A 245 1.97 3.62 15.49
CA ASP A 245 1.81 5.05 15.85
C ASP A 245 2.43 5.43 17.21
N ALA A 246 3.17 4.49 17.82
CA ALA A 246 3.93 4.74 19.03
C ALA A 246 5.13 5.67 18.75
N LYS A 247 5.44 6.58 19.67
CA LYS A 247 6.58 7.49 19.51
C LYS A 247 7.91 6.76 19.59
N ASP A 248 7.97 5.71 20.40
CA ASP A 248 9.15 4.88 20.59
C ASP A 248 9.30 3.87 19.43
N PRO A 249 10.35 3.97 18.60
CA PRO A 249 10.59 3.02 17.51
C PRO A 249 10.90 1.60 18.01
N ASP A 250 11.47 1.42 19.21
CA ASP A 250 11.77 0.10 19.75
C ASP A 250 10.50 -0.65 20.17
N TYR A 251 9.49 0.08 20.65
CA TYR A 251 8.16 -0.47 20.88
C TYR A 251 7.51 -0.94 19.56
N ARG A 252 7.56 -0.10 18.51
CA ARG A 252 7.03 -0.45 17.18
C ARG A 252 7.75 -1.66 16.58
N LEU A 253 9.08 -1.72 16.74
CA LEU A 253 9.90 -2.86 16.34
C LEU A 253 9.49 -4.14 17.07
N THR A 254 9.20 -4.04 18.36
CA THR A 254 8.76 -5.17 19.18
C THR A 254 7.42 -5.72 18.68
N GLU A 255 6.43 -4.85 18.44
CA GLU A 255 5.13 -5.25 17.89
C GLU A 255 5.28 -5.90 16.50
N LEU A 256 6.13 -5.34 15.62
CA LEU A 256 6.41 -5.92 14.30
C LEU A 256 7.06 -7.30 14.40
N CYS A 257 8.06 -7.46 15.28
CA CYS A 257 8.71 -8.74 15.51
C CYS A 257 7.71 -9.80 16.02
N GLN A 258 6.82 -9.42 16.93
CA GLN A 258 5.78 -10.34 17.43
C GLN A 258 4.78 -10.71 16.33
N ALA A 259 4.34 -9.75 15.50
CA ALA A 259 3.45 -10.02 14.38
C ALA A 259 4.06 -11.02 13.38
N ILE A 260 5.35 -10.87 13.03
CA ILE A 260 6.06 -11.81 12.15
C ILE A 260 6.10 -13.22 12.77
N LYS A 261 6.39 -13.33 14.07
CA LYS A 261 6.39 -14.62 14.77
C LYS A 261 5.01 -15.28 14.77
N LEU A 262 3.93 -14.50 14.91
CA LEU A 262 2.56 -15.01 14.84
C LEU A 262 2.20 -15.49 13.42
N VAL A 263 2.63 -14.77 12.39
CA VAL A 263 2.47 -15.23 10.99
C VAL A 263 3.20 -16.57 10.80
N TYR A 264 4.43 -16.70 11.30
CA TYR A 264 5.14 -17.98 11.28
C TYR A 264 4.49 -19.07 12.15
N ALA A 265 3.85 -18.71 13.27
CA ALA A 265 3.12 -19.66 14.10
C ALA A 265 1.90 -20.23 13.37
N SER A 266 1.25 -19.41 12.52
CA SER A 266 0.03 -19.80 11.82
C SER A 266 0.19 -20.96 10.86
N THR A 267 1.41 -21.27 10.40
CA THR A 267 1.69 -22.48 9.59
C THR A 267 1.52 -23.77 10.38
N PHE A 268 1.50 -23.71 11.70
CA PHE A 268 1.39 -24.87 12.58
C PHE A 268 0.01 -24.97 13.27
N PHE A 269 -0.88 -24.00 13.04
CA PHE A 269 -2.22 -24.01 13.63
C PHE A 269 -3.09 -25.15 13.10
N ARG A 270 -4.14 -25.49 13.86
CA ARG A 270 -5.07 -26.56 13.50
C ARG A 270 -5.66 -26.40 12.10
N ASN A 271 -6.06 -25.19 11.72
CA ASN A 271 -6.63 -24.92 10.39
C ASN A 271 -5.63 -25.18 9.26
N ALA A 272 -4.38 -24.72 9.42
CA ALA A 272 -3.32 -24.97 8.44
C ALA A 272 -3.02 -26.47 8.33
N ARG A 273 -2.93 -27.18 9.46
CA ARG A 273 -2.72 -28.64 9.48
C ARG A 273 -3.85 -29.41 8.81
N ALA A 274 -5.09 -29.09 9.14
CA ALA A 274 -6.28 -29.70 8.53
C ALA A 274 -6.29 -29.50 7.01
N TYR A 275 -5.88 -28.31 6.55
CA TYR A 275 -5.75 -28.01 5.13
C TYR A 275 -4.67 -28.88 4.44
N HIS A 276 -3.50 -29.03 5.05
CA HIS A 276 -2.41 -29.86 4.50
C HIS A 276 -2.79 -31.35 4.46
N GLU A 277 -3.46 -31.86 5.49
CA GLU A 277 -3.97 -33.24 5.54
C GLU A 277 -4.96 -33.52 4.40
N GLN A 278 -5.81 -32.55 4.04
CA GLN A 278 -6.77 -32.69 2.94
C GLN A 278 -6.14 -32.60 1.54
N THR A 279 -5.05 -31.84 1.39
CA THR A 279 -4.43 -31.57 0.09
C THR A 279 -3.30 -32.55 -0.28
N SER A 280 -3.04 -33.59 0.53
CA SER A 280 -1.93 -34.54 0.35
C SER A 280 -0.55 -33.89 0.25
N LYS A 281 -0.39 -32.65 0.74
CA LYS A 281 0.87 -31.91 0.74
C LYS A 281 1.55 -32.04 2.10
N ASN A 282 2.85 -32.34 2.11
CA ASN A 282 3.61 -32.45 3.35
C ASN A 282 3.72 -31.09 4.05
N THR A 283 3.22 -30.99 5.28
CA THR A 283 3.39 -29.81 6.15
C THR A 283 4.86 -29.42 6.35
N GLU A 284 5.80 -30.36 6.20
CA GLU A 284 7.24 -30.12 6.33
C GLU A 284 7.87 -29.37 5.13
N GLU A 285 7.18 -29.29 3.99
CA GLU A 285 7.64 -28.59 2.79
C GLU A 285 7.13 -27.14 2.71
N GLU A 286 6.20 -26.75 3.58
CA GLU A 286 5.64 -25.41 3.62
C GLU A 286 6.72 -24.40 4.00
N ARG A 287 6.88 -23.36 3.17
CA ARG A 287 7.77 -22.24 3.47
C ARG A 287 6.99 -20.93 3.42
N MET A 288 7.13 -20.16 4.49
CA MET A 288 6.42 -18.91 4.66
C MET A 288 7.33 -17.71 4.39
N ALA A 289 7.00 -16.91 3.38
CA ALA A 289 7.47 -15.53 3.28
C ALA A 289 6.51 -14.61 4.05
N VAL A 290 6.97 -13.41 4.40
CA VAL A 290 6.13 -12.42 5.10
C VAL A 290 6.15 -11.10 4.37
N VAL A 291 4.97 -10.60 4.01
CA VAL A 291 4.79 -9.32 3.36
C VAL A 291 4.45 -8.28 4.42
N ILE A 292 5.29 -7.27 4.56
CA ILE A 292 5.09 -6.11 5.43
C ILE A 292 4.73 -4.93 4.52
N GLN A 293 3.51 -4.41 4.65
CA GLN A 293 2.98 -3.40 3.73
C GLN A 293 2.32 -2.25 4.48
N GLY A 294 2.47 -1.02 4.01
CA GLY A 294 1.73 0.13 4.53
C GLY A 294 0.23 0.00 4.26
N LEU A 295 -0.62 0.20 5.27
CA LEU A 295 -2.07 0.20 5.09
C LEU A 295 -2.55 1.47 4.38
N VAL A 296 -3.53 1.31 3.50
CA VAL A 296 -4.19 2.43 2.80
C VAL A 296 -5.42 2.86 3.59
N GLY A 297 -5.53 4.16 3.86
CA GLY A 297 -6.69 4.74 4.51
C GLY A 297 -6.39 6.05 5.22
N GLN A 298 -7.39 6.55 5.95
CA GLN A 298 -7.29 7.77 6.76
C GLN A 298 -7.64 7.46 8.22
N ARG A 299 -7.11 8.31 9.12
CA ARG A 299 -7.46 8.27 10.54
C ARG A 299 -8.68 9.16 10.78
N PHE A 300 -9.75 8.55 11.30
CA PHE A 300 -10.96 9.22 11.76
C PHE A 300 -11.08 9.04 13.28
N GLY A 301 -10.64 10.06 14.03
CA GLY A 301 -10.55 9.99 15.49
C GLY A 301 -9.66 8.84 15.96
N SER A 302 -10.27 7.79 16.51
CA SER A 302 -9.59 6.58 16.97
C SER A 302 -9.67 5.39 16.00
N ARG A 303 -10.21 5.58 14.79
CA ARG A 303 -10.39 4.54 13.77
C ARG A 303 -9.48 4.83 12.59
N PHE A 304 -8.92 3.81 11.95
CA PHE A 304 -8.19 3.95 10.69
C PHE A 304 -8.73 2.96 9.66
N TYR A 305 -9.18 3.46 8.50
CA TYR A 305 -9.73 2.64 7.42
C TYR A 305 -9.77 3.42 6.10
N PRO A 306 -9.77 2.73 4.94
CA PRO A 306 -10.03 3.35 3.65
C PRO A 306 -11.52 3.58 3.45
N HIS A 307 -11.87 4.52 2.58
CA HIS A 307 -13.27 4.79 2.26
C HIS A 307 -13.95 3.59 1.60
N ILE A 308 -13.21 2.85 0.77
CA ILE A 308 -13.68 1.64 0.12
C ILE A 308 -12.55 0.63 0.09
N SER A 309 -12.88 -0.64 0.29
CA SER A 309 -12.03 -1.77 -0.04
C SER A 309 -12.81 -2.76 -0.89
N GLY A 310 -12.11 -3.58 -1.65
CA GLY A 310 -12.75 -4.56 -2.49
C GLY A 310 -11.83 -5.63 -3.01
N VAL A 311 -12.45 -6.65 -3.57
CA VAL A 311 -11.81 -7.73 -4.31
C VAL A 311 -12.36 -7.70 -5.73
N ALA A 312 -11.47 -7.60 -6.70
CA ALA A 312 -11.77 -7.60 -8.12
C ALA A 312 -11.31 -8.92 -8.74
N GLN A 313 -12.23 -9.66 -9.33
CA GLN A 313 -11.97 -10.93 -10.01
C GLN A 313 -12.20 -10.73 -11.50
N SER A 314 -11.25 -11.13 -12.32
CA SER A 314 -11.36 -11.07 -13.79
C SER A 314 -12.36 -12.08 -14.37
N TYR A 315 -12.71 -13.11 -13.60
CA TYR A 315 -13.66 -14.15 -13.99
C TYR A 315 -14.84 -14.20 -13.01
N ASN A 316 -16.04 -14.06 -13.54
CA ASN A 316 -17.28 -14.20 -12.77
C ASN A 316 -17.90 -15.57 -13.05
N PHE A 317 -17.93 -16.45 -12.04
CA PHE A 317 -18.55 -17.77 -12.11
C PHE A 317 -20.09 -17.73 -12.19
N TYR A 318 -20.70 -16.59 -11.86
CA TYR A 318 -22.15 -16.41 -11.79
C TYR A 318 -22.60 -15.14 -12.53
N PRO A 319 -22.38 -15.03 -13.86
CA PRO A 319 -22.79 -13.86 -14.62
C PRO A 319 -24.31 -13.82 -14.82
N VAL A 320 -24.90 -12.63 -14.73
CA VAL A 320 -26.30 -12.37 -15.07
C VAL A 320 -26.38 -11.65 -16.43
N PRO A 321 -27.25 -12.03 -17.37
CA PRO A 321 -27.35 -11.36 -18.67
C PRO A 321 -27.56 -9.83 -18.53
N PRO A 322 -26.88 -8.99 -19.33
CA PRO A 322 -26.03 -9.28 -20.48
C PRO A 322 -24.53 -9.48 -20.15
N MET A 323 -24.17 -9.70 -18.88
CA MET A 323 -22.79 -9.91 -18.44
C MET A 323 -22.25 -11.26 -18.94
N LYS A 324 -20.95 -11.30 -19.25
CA LYS A 324 -20.19 -12.52 -19.55
C LYS A 324 -19.24 -12.84 -18.41
N ALA A 325 -18.82 -14.10 -18.30
CA ALA A 325 -17.92 -14.55 -17.25
C ALA A 325 -16.58 -13.79 -17.27
N GLU A 326 -16.02 -13.55 -18.45
CA GLU A 326 -14.72 -12.88 -18.66
C GLU A 326 -14.77 -11.37 -18.43
N GLN A 327 -15.93 -10.82 -18.09
CA GLN A 327 -16.10 -9.39 -17.77
C GLN A 327 -15.92 -9.12 -16.27
N GLY A 328 -15.63 -10.17 -15.49
CA GLY A 328 -15.26 -10.07 -14.09
C GLY A 328 -16.38 -9.63 -13.17
N VAL A 329 -16.06 -9.63 -11.89
CA VAL A 329 -16.93 -9.22 -10.79
C VAL A 329 -16.09 -8.54 -9.71
N VAL A 330 -16.64 -7.50 -9.11
CA VAL A 330 -16.02 -6.76 -8.02
C VAL A 330 -16.95 -6.80 -6.82
N ALA A 331 -16.41 -7.16 -5.67
CA ALA A 331 -17.07 -7.01 -4.37
C ALA A 331 -16.51 -5.78 -3.64
N LEU A 332 -17.38 -4.89 -3.18
CA LEU A 332 -17.06 -3.65 -2.48
C LEU A 332 -17.62 -3.62 -1.06
N ALA A 333 -16.81 -3.09 -0.14
CA ALA A 333 -17.21 -2.79 1.23
C ALA A 333 -16.68 -1.42 1.66
N LEU A 334 -17.36 -0.80 2.64
CA LEU A 334 -16.79 0.31 3.40
C LEU A 334 -15.78 -0.24 4.39
N GLY A 335 -14.72 0.53 4.65
CA GLY A 335 -13.72 0.13 5.64
C GLY A 335 -12.70 -0.84 5.09
N LEU A 336 -12.03 -1.56 5.99
CA LEU A 336 -11.00 -2.55 5.66
C LEU A 336 -11.60 -3.79 4.96
N GLY A 337 -10.84 -4.37 4.03
CA GLY A 337 -11.28 -5.46 3.15
C GLY A 337 -11.65 -6.78 3.81
N ARG A 338 -11.50 -6.88 5.14
CA ARG A 338 -11.86 -8.07 5.91
C ARG A 338 -13.31 -8.49 5.69
N LEU A 339 -14.24 -7.54 5.55
CA LEU A 339 -15.65 -7.86 5.29
C LEU A 339 -15.84 -8.64 3.97
N VAL A 340 -15.06 -8.29 2.94
CA VAL A 340 -15.15 -8.94 1.63
C VAL A 340 -14.51 -10.32 1.67
N VAL A 341 -13.33 -10.42 2.31
CA VAL A 341 -12.59 -11.68 2.44
C VAL A 341 -13.35 -12.71 3.29
N ASP A 342 -13.99 -12.27 4.38
CA ASP A 342 -14.78 -13.14 5.27
C ASP A 342 -16.16 -13.49 4.68
N GLY A 343 -16.47 -13.07 3.44
CA GLY A 343 -17.74 -13.38 2.77
C GLY A 343 -18.96 -12.65 3.37
N GLY A 344 -18.73 -11.52 4.03
CA GLY A 344 -19.78 -10.70 4.64
C GLY A 344 -20.69 -10.00 3.61
N GLN A 345 -21.66 -9.25 4.11
CA GLN A 345 -22.56 -8.42 3.29
C GLN A 345 -21.76 -7.32 2.59
N CYS A 346 -21.56 -7.47 1.28
CA CYS A 346 -20.84 -6.53 0.42
C CYS A 346 -21.58 -6.35 -0.92
N LEU A 347 -21.35 -5.22 -1.58
CA LEU A 347 -21.99 -4.94 -2.87
C LEU A 347 -21.17 -5.57 -3.99
N ARG A 348 -21.80 -6.34 -4.87
CA ARG A 348 -21.18 -6.96 -6.03
C ARG A 348 -21.65 -6.30 -7.32
N PHE A 349 -20.72 -5.97 -8.20
CA PHE A 349 -21.02 -5.39 -9.51
C PHE A 349 -20.03 -5.86 -10.57
N CYS A 350 -20.42 -5.80 -11.85
CA CYS A 350 -19.50 -6.00 -12.97
C CYS A 350 -18.92 -4.64 -13.37
N PRO A 351 -17.58 -4.47 -13.44
CA PRO A 351 -16.94 -3.22 -13.85
C PRO A 351 -17.43 -2.66 -15.18
N ARG A 352 -17.79 -3.53 -16.14
CA ARG A 352 -18.31 -3.15 -17.45
C ARG A 352 -19.77 -2.71 -17.44
N TYR A 353 -20.54 -3.12 -16.44
CA TYR A 353 -21.94 -2.76 -16.27
C TYR A 353 -22.21 -2.28 -14.83
N PRO A 354 -21.61 -1.15 -14.41
CA PRO A 354 -21.62 -0.72 -13.01
C PRO A 354 -23.00 -0.31 -12.49
N SER A 355 -23.95 -0.01 -13.37
CA SER A 355 -25.32 0.34 -12.99
C SER A 355 -26.26 -0.88 -12.92
N ALA A 356 -25.85 -2.04 -13.45
CA ALA A 356 -26.67 -3.25 -13.46
C ALA A 356 -26.40 -4.08 -12.20
N ILE A 357 -26.97 -3.67 -11.07
CA ILE A 357 -26.71 -4.29 -9.75
C ILE A 357 -28.00 -4.95 -9.22
N PRO A 358 -28.13 -6.30 -9.31
CA PRO A 358 -29.32 -7.00 -8.82
C PRO A 358 -29.61 -6.75 -7.33
N GLN A 359 -28.57 -6.58 -6.52
CA GLN A 359 -28.71 -6.27 -5.09
C GLN A 359 -29.45 -4.95 -4.81
N LEU A 360 -29.51 -4.04 -5.78
CA LEU A 360 -30.16 -2.73 -5.66
C LEU A 360 -31.42 -2.61 -6.53
N ALA A 361 -31.92 -3.72 -7.09
CA ALA A 361 -33.06 -3.69 -8.02
C ALA A 361 -34.37 -3.28 -7.31
N THR A 362 -34.55 -3.66 -6.05
CA THR A 362 -35.65 -3.16 -5.21
C THR A 362 -35.15 -2.63 -3.86
N PRO A 363 -35.86 -1.68 -3.24
CA PRO A 363 -35.54 -1.18 -1.90
C PRO A 363 -35.41 -2.28 -0.85
N ALA A 364 -36.30 -3.28 -0.88
CA ALA A 364 -36.24 -4.44 0.02
C ALA A 364 -34.97 -5.28 -0.17
N GLN A 365 -34.55 -5.51 -1.42
CA GLN A 365 -33.31 -6.24 -1.71
C GLN A 365 -32.06 -5.44 -1.28
N ALA A 366 -32.07 -4.13 -1.49
CA ALA A 366 -30.98 -3.26 -1.07
C ALA A 366 -30.81 -3.26 0.45
N LEU A 367 -31.89 -3.18 1.21
CA LEU A 367 -31.86 -3.27 2.68
C LEU A 367 -31.34 -4.64 3.16
N LYS A 368 -31.74 -5.73 2.50
CA LYS A 368 -31.29 -7.09 2.85
C LYS A 368 -29.80 -7.33 2.55
N SER A 369 -29.29 -6.71 1.49
CA SER A 369 -27.93 -6.96 0.98
C SER A 369 -26.90 -5.91 1.41
N SER A 370 -27.35 -4.75 1.89
CA SER A 370 -26.48 -3.71 2.41
C SER A 370 -25.68 -4.21 3.62
N GLN A 371 -24.42 -3.81 3.67
CA GLN A 371 -23.62 -3.97 4.87
C GLN A 371 -24.24 -3.16 6.03
N ASN A 372 -24.14 -3.69 7.25
CA ASN A 372 -24.58 -3.01 8.48
C ASN A 372 -23.40 -2.70 9.43
N ILE A 373 -22.24 -3.30 9.15
CA ILE A 373 -20.99 -3.10 9.88
C ILE A 373 -19.87 -2.83 8.89
N PHE A 374 -18.78 -2.23 9.37
CA PHE A 374 -17.52 -2.11 8.65
C PHE A 374 -16.35 -2.40 9.58
N TYR A 375 -15.22 -2.82 9.01
CA TYR A 375 -14.00 -3.05 9.78
C TYR A 375 -13.08 -1.83 9.74
N ALA A 376 -12.51 -1.48 10.88
CA ALA A 376 -11.47 -0.47 10.99
C ALA A 376 -10.39 -0.91 11.97
N LEU A 377 -9.19 -0.36 11.79
CA LEU A 377 -8.09 -0.54 12.72
C LEU A 377 -8.29 0.40 13.92
N ASP A 378 -8.30 -0.17 15.13
CA ASP A 378 -8.37 0.61 16.36
C ASP A 378 -7.01 1.27 16.65
N MET A 379 -7.01 2.60 16.66
CA MET A 379 -5.86 3.46 16.92
C MET A 379 -5.81 3.92 18.39
N LYS A 380 -6.67 3.40 19.28
CA LYS A 380 -6.58 3.69 20.71
C LYS A 380 -5.28 3.11 21.28
N ARG A 381 -4.57 3.93 22.05
CA ARG A 381 -3.34 3.51 22.72
C ARG A 381 -3.68 2.61 23.91
N HIS A 382 -3.26 1.36 23.84
CA HIS A 382 -3.29 0.49 25.01
C HIS A 382 -2.11 0.84 25.94
N ARG A 383 -2.41 1.24 27.17
CA ARG A 383 -1.42 1.62 28.20
C ARG A 383 -0.56 0.45 28.69
N LYS A 384 -0.96 -0.81 28.45
CA LYS A 384 -0.26 -2.00 28.92
C LYS A 384 0.48 -2.68 27.76
N ARG A 385 1.76 -2.99 27.94
CA ARG A 385 2.48 -3.96 27.10
C ARG A 385 1.77 -5.31 27.28
N THR A 386 0.94 -5.71 26.32
CA THR A 386 0.38 -7.05 26.31
C THR A 386 1.46 -8.03 25.83
N SER A 387 1.48 -9.23 26.39
CA SER A 387 2.40 -10.30 25.99
C SER A 387 2.13 -10.82 24.58
N CYS A 388 0.89 -10.67 24.10
CA CYS A 388 0.46 -11.00 22.75
C CYS A 388 -0.07 -9.73 22.04
N PRO A 389 0.33 -9.47 20.79
CA PRO A 389 -0.33 -8.49 19.93
C PRO A 389 -1.77 -8.93 19.68
N GLN A 390 -2.75 -8.23 20.27
CA GLN A 390 -4.15 -8.42 19.92
C GLN A 390 -4.38 -7.94 18.49
N ASP A 391 -5.21 -8.66 17.75
CA ASP A 391 -5.75 -8.15 16.50
C ASP A 391 -6.51 -6.86 16.80
N ARG A 392 -6.05 -5.75 16.20
CA ARG A 392 -6.60 -4.41 16.42
C ARG A 392 -7.72 -4.09 15.42
N VAL A 393 -8.01 -4.99 14.48
CA VAL A 393 -9.13 -4.85 13.57
C VAL A 393 -10.43 -5.12 14.32
N ARG A 394 -11.33 -4.14 14.33
CA ARG A 394 -12.64 -4.24 15.00
C ARG A 394 -13.77 -3.90 14.04
N SER A 395 -14.90 -4.55 14.25
CA SER A 395 -16.16 -4.21 13.59
C SER A 395 -16.80 -3.01 14.28
N TYR A 396 -17.30 -2.07 13.48
CA TYR A 396 -18.06 -0.91 13.91
C TYR A 396 -19.39 -0.85 13.15
N PRO A 397 -20.46 -0.33 13.77
CA PRO A 397 -21.73 -0.14 13.08
C PRO A 397 -21.67 1.11 12.18
N LEU A 398 -22.57 1.23 11.19
CA LEU A 398 -22.52 2.30 10.19
C LEU A 398 -22.63 3.72 10.78
N GLU A 399 -23.24 3.89 11.94
CA GLU A 399 -23.33 5.17 12.65
C GLU A 399 -21.94 5.76 12.93
N ALA A 400 -20.96 4.91 13.24
CA ALA A 400 -19.59 5.36 13.45
C ALA A 400 -18.96 5.94 12.17
N ALA A 401 -19.32 5.41 10.99
CA ALA A 401 -18.90 5.98 9.70
C ALA A 401 -19.65 7.28 9.36
N ALA A 402 -20.88 7.44 9.86
CA ALA A 402 -21.62 8.69 9.76
C ALA A 402 -20.96 9.80 10.58
N GLU A 403 -20.55 9.51 11.82
CA GLU A 403 -19.78 10.42 12.70
C GLU A 403 -18.45 10.83 12.05
N ASP A 404 -17.78 9.88 11.39
CA ASP A 404 -16.52 10.12 10.69
C ASP A 404 -16.69 10.95 9.40
N GLY A 405 -17.93 11.11 8.92
CA GLY A 405 -18.27 11.83 7.69
C GLY A 405 -17.92 11.09 6.40
N THR A 406 -17.60 9.79 6.47
CA THR A 406 -17.26 8.96 5.31
C THR A 406 -18.49 8.39 4.62
N LEU A 407 -19.56 8.18 5.38
CA LEU A 407 -20.78 7.51 4.91
C LEU A 407 -21.47 8.24 3.75
N GLN A 408 -21.40 9.57 3.71
CA GLN A 408 -22.01 10.39 2.64
C GLN A 408 -21.45 10.08 1.25
N LEU A 409 -20.22 9.55 1.17
CA LEU A 409 -19.57 9.23 -0.10
C LEU A 409 -20.00 7.87 -0.65
N VAL A 410 -20.48 6.97 0.21
CA VAL A 410 -20.69 5.54 -0.13
C VAL A 410 -22.13 5.07 0.07
N ALA A 411 -22.96 5.79 0.83
CA ALA A 411 -24.30 5.37 1.18
C ALA A 411 -25.39 6.32 0.63
N SER A 412 -26.49 5.70 0.22
CA SER A 412 -27.78 6.35 0.00
C SER A 412 -28.62 6.25 1.30
N ARG A 413 -29.84 6.78 1.27
CA ARG A 413 -30.76 6.76 2.41
C ARG A 413 -32.06 6.08 2.02
N TYR A 414 -32.61 5.26 2.90
CA TYR A 414 -33.93 4.67 2.70
C TYR A 414 -35.01 5.60 3.25
N ASP A 415 -35.94 5.99 2.39
CA ASP A 415 -37.13 6.75 2.74
C ASP A 415 -38.30 5.79 2.93
N ALA A 416 -38.77 5.66 4.18
CA ALA A 416 -39.87 4.77 4.52
C ALA A 416 -41.24 5.27 4.03
N SER A 417 -41.39 6.58 3.76
CA SER A 417 -42.65 7.16 3.31
C SER A 417 -42.94 6.91 1.84
N GLU A 418 -41.88 6.90 1.02
CA GLU A 418 -41.95 6.63 -0.42
C GLU A 418 -41.49 5.21 -0.78
N GLU A 419 -41.11 4.40 0.22
CA GLU A 419 -40.48 3.09 0.08
C GLU A 419 -39.35 3.11 -0.97
N ALA A 420 -38.50 4.14 -0.93
CA ALA A 420 -37.53 4.42 -1.98
C ALA A 420 -36.12 4.65 -1.43
N ILE A 421 -35.11 4.34 -2.24
CA ILE A 421 -33.72 4.70 -1.94
C ILE A 421 -33.43 6.06 -2.55
N LYS A 422 -33.17 7.06 -1.70
CA LYS A 422 -32.83 8.42 -2.11
C LYS A 422 -31.32 8.65 -2.00
N ASP A 423 -30.77 9.20 -3.07
CA ASP A 423 -29.36 9.59 -3.14
C ASP A 423 -29.19 11.04 -2.68
N GLY A 424 -28.01 11.37 -2.15
CA GLY A 424 -27.61 12.75 -1.86
C GLY A 424 -27.75 13.20 -0.40
N PRO A 425 -27.18 14.38 -0.08
CA PRO A 425 -27.01 14.84 1.31
C PRO A 425 -28.30 15.30 1.99
N ALA A 426 -29.34 15.65 1.22
CA ALA A 426 -30.64 16.06 1.73
C ALA A 426 -31.55 14.88 2.08
N ALA A 427 -31.18 13.67 1.68
CA ALA A 427 -31.96 12.47 1.92
C ALA A 427 -31.95 12.11 3.41
N GLN A 428 -33.12 11.73 3.94
CA GLN A 428 -33.31 11.36 5.36
C GLN A 428 -33.59 9.86 5.48
N GLY A 429 -33.37 9.30 6.68
CA GLY A 429 -33.61 7.90 6.99
C GLY A 429 -32.35 7.07 7.24
N PRO A 430 -32.49 5.75 7.47
CA PRO A 430 -31.36 4.87 7.74
C PRO A 430 -30.44 4.76 6.50
N PRO A 431 -29.12 4.68 6.70
CA PRO A 431 -28.17 4.57 5.61
C PRO A 431 -28.20 3.19 4.95
N VAL A 432 -28.11 3.16 3.62
CA VAL A 432 -27.99 1.95 2.81
C VAL A 432 -26.75 2.09 1.94
N VAL A 433 -25.83 1.14 2.04
CA VAL A 433 -24.56 1.25 1.31
C VAL A 433 -24.75 0.75 -0.12
N THR A 434 -24.85 1.70 -1.03
CA THR A 434 -25.14 1.47 -2.46
C THR A 434 -23.97 1.81 -3.36
N PHE A 435 -23.02 2.62 -2.89
CA PHE A 435 -21.96 3.23 -3.70
C PHE A 435 -22.46 4.01 -4.93
N ASN A 436 -23.73 4.47 -4.95
CA ASN A 436 -24.34 5.16 -6.10
C ASN A 436 -23.55 6.40 -6.55
N ASN A 437 -22.97 7.17 -5.61
CA ASN A 437 -22.10 8.31 -5.94
C ASN A 437 -20.94 7.94 -6.87
N ILE A 438 -20.47 6.69 -6.82
CA ILE A 438 -19.34 6.21 -7.60
C ILE A 438 -19.82 5.39 -8.80
N LEU A 439 -20.72 4.43 -8.57
CA LEU A 439 -21.14 3.47 -9.60
C LEU A 439 -22.21 4.03 -10.55
N LYS A 440 -23.08 4.94 -10.08
CA LYS A 440 -24.15 5.56 -10.87
C LYS A 440 -23.79 6.97 -11.34
N TYR A 441 -23.26 7.81 -10.46
CA TYR A 441 -22.93 9.21 -10.79
C TYR A 441 -21.48 9.43 -11.25
N GLY A 442 -20.61 8.42 -11.13
CA GLY A 442 -19.26 8.47 -11.69
C GLY A 442 -18.34 9.52 -11.07
N THR A 443 -18.54 9.91 -9.80
CA THR A 443 -17.67 10.90 -9.11
C THR A 443 -16.19 10.53 -9.15
N ILE A 444 -15.91 9.23 -9.15
CA ILE A 444 -14.60 8.64 -9.43
C ILE A 444 -14.83 7.52 -10.46
N PRO A 445 -14.05 7.44 -11.55
CA PRO A 445 -14.18 6.40 -12.57
C PRO A 445 -13.60 5.05 -12.09
N LEU A 446 -14.02 4.59 -10.91
CA LEU A 446 -13.55 3.35 -10.28
C LEU A 446 -13.86 2.12 -11.14
N ALA A 447 -15.09 2.04 -11.67
CA ALA A 447 -15.50 0.91 -12.52
C ALA A 447 -14.65 0.79 -13.78
N ALA A 448 -14.38 1.93 -14.46
CA ALA A 448 -13.53 1.96 -15.64
C ALA A 448 -12.07 1.59 -15.30
N ALA A 449 -11.53 2.11 -14.20
CA ALA A 449 -10.18 1.80 -13.75
C ALA A 449 -10.00 0.31 -13.40
N LEU A 450 -11.00 -0.31 -12.76
CA LEU A 450 -10.98 -1.74 -12.43
C LEU A 450 -11.16 -2.62 -13.66
N ASP A 451 -12.02 -2.24 -14.60
CA ASP A 451 -12.18 -2.95 -15.88
C ASP A 451 -10.88 -2.95 -16.70
N GLU A 452 -10.22 -1.79 -16.79
CA GLU A 452 -8.91 -1.66 -17.42
C GLU A 452 -7.85 -2.52 -16.71
N LEU A 453 -7.77 -2.41 -15.38
CA LEU A 453 -6.82 -3.18 -14.58
C LEU A 453 -6.99 -4.69 -14.75
N LEU A 454 -8.22 -5.21 -14.62
CA LEU A 454 -8.51 -6.64 -14.71
C LEU A 454 -8.20 -7.20 -16.10
N LYS A 455 -8.56 -6.49 -17.17
CA LYS A 455 -8.29 -6.93 -18.53
C LYS A 455 -6.80 -7.07 -18.78
N ILE A 456 -6.04 -6.06 -18.37
CA ILE A 456 -4.62 -5.98 -18.69
C ILE A 456 -3.82 -6.95 -17.82
N THR A 457 -4.17 -7.08 -16.53
CA THR A 457 -3.54 -8.05 -15.62
C THR A 457 -3.87 -9.50 -15.97
N ALA A 458 -5.13 -9.82 -16.31
CA ALA A 458 -5.51 -11.17 -16.76
C ALA A 458 -4.78 -11.57 -18.04
N LYS A 459 -4.66 -10.64 -19.00
CA LYS A 459 -3.91 -10.87 -20.24
C LYS A 459 -2.42 -11.12 -19.97
N ALA A 460 -1.81 -10.35 -19.08
CA ALA A 460 -0.39 -10.45 -18.77
C ALA A 460 -0.06 -11.72 -17.96
N MET A 461 -0.95 -12.15 -17.07
CA MET A 461 -0.81 -13.38 -16.29
C MET A 461 -1.18 -14.64 -17.08
N GLY A 462 -1.93 -14.51 -18.18
CA GLY A 462 -2.40 -15.64 -18.99
C GLY A 462 -3.44 -16.53 -18.29
N THR A 463 -3.99 -16.08 -17.16
CA THR A 463 -4.98 -16.80 -16.35
C THR A 463 -5.93 -15.82 -15.67
N ALA A 464 -7.00 -16.34 -15.06
CA ALA A 464 -7.89 -15.55 -14.24
C ALA A 464 -7.15 -15.02 -13.00
N VAL A 465 -7.25 -13.71 -12.79
CA VAL A 465 -6.66 -12.99 -11.65
C VAL A 465 -7.71 -12.52 -10.67
N GLU A 466 -7.26 -12.42 -9.41
CA GLU A 466 -7.94 -11.75 -8.31
C GLU A 466 -7.04 -10.66 -7.75
N ILE A 467 -7.60 -9.47 -7.51
CA ILE A 467 -6.87 -8.30 -7.02
C ILE A 467 -7.63 -7.69 -5.84
N GLU A 468 -6.99 -7.66 -4.67
CA GLU A 468 -7.43 -6.84 -3.55
C GLU A 468 -7.02 -5.38 -3.76
N PHE A 469 -7.95 -4.45 -3.48
CA PHE A 469 -7.66 -3.03 -3.57
C PHE A 469 -8.32 -2.23 -2.44
N ALA A 470 -7.81 -1.02 -2.24
CA ALA A 470 -8.38 -0.02 -1.36
C ALA A 470 -8.40 1.33 -2.06
N LEU A 471 -9.53 2.03 -1.96
CA LEU A 471 -9.70 3.39 -2.47
C LEU A 471 -9.77 4.35 -1.28
N ASP A 472 -8.85 5.31 -1.27
CA ASP A 472 -8.88 6.42 -0.33
C ASP A 472 -9.27 7.72 -1.03
N MET A 473 -10.48 8.19 -0.73
CA MET A 473 -10.99 9.47 -1.22
C MET A 473 -10.47 10.56 -0.29
N LYS A 474 -9.37 11.24 -0.69
CA LYS A 474 -8.87 12.38 0.09
C LYS A 474 -10.01 13.38 0.28
N ARG A 475 -10.31 13.70 1.53
CA ARG A 475 -11.33 14.70 1.87
C ARG A 475 -10.95 15.98 1.15
N HIS A 476 -11.79 16.46 0.22
CA HIS A 476 -11.69 17.83 -0.24
C HIS A 476 -11.81 18.71 1.00
N ARG A 477 -10.69 19.23 1.52
CA ARG A 477 -10.73 20.41 2.38
C ARG A 477 -11.40 21.45 1.51
N LYS A 478 -12.68 21.75 1.76
CA LYS A 478 -13.31 22.97 1.26
C LYS A 478 -12.29 24.06 1.56
N ARG A 479 -11.69 24.65 0.52
CA ARG A 479 -11.12 25.98 0.63
C ARG A 479 -12.30 26.84 1.04
N THR A 480 -12.45 27.09 2.33
CA THR A 480 -13.27 28.18 2.82
C THR A 480 -12.61 29.42 2.24
N SER A 481 -13.10 29.86 1.08
CA SER A 481 -12.86 31.22 0.61
C SER A 481 -13.32 32.13 1.73
N CYS A 482 -12.37 32.78 2.38
CA CYS A 482 -12.66 33.87 3.29
C CYS A 482 -13.33 34.98 2.45
N PRO A 483 -14.52 35.47 2.81
CA PRO A 483 -15.13 36.58 2.10
C PRO A 483 -14.50 37.89 2.60
N GLN A 484 -13.26 38.14 2.19
CA GLN A 484 -12.61 39.44 2.33
C GLN A 484 -11.78 39.70 1.08
N ASP A 485 -12.47 39.99 -0.02
CA ASP A 485 -11.95 40.78 -1.15
C ASP A 485 -13.14 41.23 -1.99
N ARG A 486 -13.97 42.11 -1.39
CA ARG A 486 -14.69 43.13 -2.15
C ARG A 486 -14.00 44.45 -1.84
N VAL A 487 -12.93 44.74 -2.59
CA VAL A 487 -12.34 46.08 -2.65
C VAL A 487 -12.66 46.65 -4.02
N ARG A 488 -13.46 47.73 -3.98
CA ARG A 488 -13.39 48.92 -4.83
C ARG A 488 -12.96 48.72 -6.29
N SER A 489 -13.95 48.85 -7.17
CA SER A 489 -13.94 49.79 -8.29
C SER A 489 -15.37 50.17 -8.57
#